data_AF-A0AAV9Q413-F1
#
_entry.id   AF-A0AAV9Q413-F1
#
_cell.length_a   1.000
_cell.length_b   1.000
_cell.length_c   1.000
_cell.angle_alpha   90.00
_cell.angle_beta   90.00
_cell.angle_gamma   90.00
#
_symmetry.space_group_name_H-M   'P 1'
#
loop_
_entity.id
_entity.type
_entity.pdbx_description
1 polymer ?
#
loop_
_entity_poly.entity_id
_entity_poly.type
_entity_poly.pdbx_seq_one_letter_code
_entity_poly.pdbx_strand_id
1 'polypeptide(L)'
;MELAVAPPPKIAAGVILEIPIVVTFSAATSPEDGKQETQDGKEPIVLGDLSGVWAFVSLTTPDMEQSLAPPRTDLLRGRTADSIHPINEEQDGERPTLAYATFSDIVISEPGQYRLKVNIIDMNSAFLGESEGAPTVLPCLHSQVFDVVEDTEQASCGKEL
;
A
#
# COMPACT_ATOMS: atom_id res chain seq x y z
N MET A 1 3.43 9.94 0.20
CA MET A 1 3.21 8.54 -0.16
C MET A 1 1.86 8.40 -0.84
N GLU A 2 1.76 7.55 -1.84
CA GLU A 2 0.55 7.34 -2.61
C GLU A 2 0.47 5.90 -3.14
N LEU A 3 -0.73 5.49 -3.52
CA LEU A 3 -0.98 4.20 -4.17
C LEU A 3 -0.83 4.40 -5.68
N ALA A 4 0.41 4.31 -6.18
CA ALA A 4 0.72 4.51 -7.60
C ALA A 4 0.05 3.49 -8.51
N VAL A 5 -0.07 2.24 -8.04
CA VAL A 5 -0.85 1.19 -8.71
C VAL A 5 -1.84 0.61 -7.71
N ALA A 6 -3.10 0.98 -7.90
CA ALA A 6 -4.21 0.50 -7.08
C ALA A 6 -4.79 -0.82 -7.62
N PRO A 7 -5.54 -1.58 -6.80
CA PRO A 7 -6.36 -2.67 -7.31
C PRO A 7 -7.30 -2.14 -8.41
N PRO A 8 -7.53 -2.90 -9.49
CA PRO A 8 -8.51 -2.50 -10.48
C PRO A 8 -9.93 -2.53 -9.85
N PRO A 9 -10.91 -1.81 -10.42
CA PRO A 9 -12.25 -1.70 -9.84
C PRO A 9 -12.99 -3.03 -9.68
N LYS A 10 -12.57 -4.05 -10.46
CA LYS A 10 -13.18 -5.37 -10.46
C LYS A 10 -12.10 -6.44 -10.63
N ILE A 11 -12.10 -7.46 -9.76
CA ILE A 11 -11.16 -8.59 -9.80
C ILE A 11 -11.92 -9.92 -9.64
N ALA A 12 -11.33 -11.01 -10.11
CA ALA A 12 -11.88 -12.34 -9.95
C ALA A 12 -11.46 -12.97 -8.62
N ALA A 13 -12.40 -13.59 -7.92
CA ALA A 13 -12.18 -14.29 -6.66
C ALA A 13 -11.27 -15.50 -6.88
N GLY A 14 -10.26 -15.67 -6.02
CA GLY A 14 -9.34 -16.79 -6.07
C GLY A 14 -8.28 -16.70 -7.18
N VAL A 15 -8.29 -15.65 -8.00
CA VAL A 15 -7.32 -15.42 -9.07
C VAL A 15 -6.22 -14.46 -8.59
N ILE A 16 -4.99 -14.70 -9.04
CA ILE A 16 -3.85 -13.82 -8.76
C ILE A 16 -4.02 -12.49 -9.51
N LEU A 17 -3.82 -11.37 -8.83
CA LEU A 17 -3.72 -10.07 -9.48
C LEU A 17 -2.51 -10.04 -10.42
N GLU A 18 -2.77 -9.92 -11.73
CA GLU A 18 -1.72 -9.85 -12.75
C GLU A 18 -0.84 -8.62 -12.60
N ILE A 19 -1.47 -7.49 -12.25
CA ILE A 19 -0.78 -6.22 -12.00
C ILE A 19 -0.55 -6.09 -10.49
N PRO A 20 0.71 -5.95 -10.04
CA PRO A 20 1.00 -5.80 -8.62
C PRO A 20 0.52 -4.46 -8.10
N ILE A 21 0.21 -4.41 -6.81
CA ILE A 21 -0.13 -3.17 -6.12
C ILE A 21 1.19 -2.47 -5.76
N VAL A 22 1.30 -1.19 -6.08
CA VAL A 22 2.53 -0.42 -5.87
C VAL A 22 2.24 0.83 -5.06
N VAL A 23 3.03 1.02 -4.01
CA VAL A 23 3.04 2.23 -3.20
C VAL A 23 4.34 2.98 -3.46
N THR A 24 4.25 4.29 -3.65
CA THR A 24 5.41 5.16 -3.87
C THR A 24 5.56 6.17 -2.75
N PHE A 25 6.81 6.54 -2.48
CA PHE A 25 7.21 7.52 -1.50
C PHE A 25 7.91 8.65 -2.23
N SER A 26 7.33 9.85 -2.19
CA SER A 26 7.87 11.04 -2.87
C SER A 26 8.39 12.03 -1.85
N ALA A 27 9.35 12.86 -2.28
CA ALA A 27 9.80 14.00 -1.49
C ALA A 27 8.63 14.93 -1.14
N ALA A 28 8.57 15.40 0.10
CA ALA A 28 7.68 16.50 0.44
C ALA A 28 8.22 17.77 -0.25
N THR A 29 7.42 18.41 -1.10
CA THR A 29 7.73 19.76 -1.58
C THR A 29 7.57 20.71 -0.40
N SER A 30 8.67 21.25 0.14
CA SER A 30 8.59 22.46 0.95
C SER A 30 8.05 23.58 0.05
N PRO A 31 6.91 24.20 0.37
CA PRO A 31 6.47 25.38 -0.34
C PRO A 31 7.30 26.57 0.18
N GLU A 32 8.54 26.70 -0.28
CA GLU A 32 9.36 27.89 -0.05
C GLU A 32 9.86 28.47 -1.36
N ASP A 33 8.90 28.95 -2.16
CA ASP A 33 9.09 30.16 -2.96
C ASP A 33 8.07 31.20 -2.48
N GLY A 34 8.31 31.76 -1.29
CA GLY A 34 7.43 32.77 -0.70
C GLY A 34 7.62 32.97 0.79
N LYS A 35 8.62 33.78 1.15
CA LYS A 35 8.83 34.43 2.46
C LYS A 35 7.62 34.39 3.43
N GLN A 36 7.69 33.62 4.52
CA GLN A 36 7.25 34.07 5.85
C GLN A 36 7.62 33.10 6.97
N GLU A 37 8.33 33.63 7.96
CA GLU A 37 8.54 33.04 9.28
C GLU A 37 7.18 32.86 9.99
N THR A 38 6.85 31.65 10.44
CA THR A 38 6.48 31.27 11.83
C THR A 38 5.68 29.96 11.89
N GLN A 39 6.19 29.03 12.70
CA GLN A 39 5.51 28.04 13.54
C GLN A 39 4.26 27.33 12.97
N ASP A 40 4.47 26.18 12.32
CA ASP A 40 3.79 24.94 12.73
C ASP A 40 4.58 23.72 12.25
N GLY A 41 4.83 22.76 13.15
CA GLY A 41 5.82 21.69 13.02
C GLY A 41 5.45 20.58 12.04
N LYS A 42 5.50 20.85 10.73
CA LYS A 42 5.64 19.80 9.72
C LYS A 42 7.08 19.77 9.26
N GLU A 43 7.88 18.95 9.94
CA GLU A 43 9.22 18.64 9.48
C GLU A 43 9.15 18.07 8.04
N PRO A 44 10.03 18.53 7.14
CA PRO A 44 10.16 17.91 5.83
C PRO A 44 10.50 16.44 6.04
N ILE A 45 9.79 15.53 5.34
CA ILE A 45 10.18 14.12 5.29
C ILE A 45 11.48 14.06 4.47
N VAL A 46 12.59 14.35 5.13
CA VAL A 46 13.89 13.81 4.72
C VAL A 46 13.69 12.31 4.87
N LEU A 47 13.60 11.57 3.75
CA LEU A 47 13.55 10.12 3.83
C LEU A 47 14.89 9.69 4.42
N GLY A 48 14.88 9.47 5.75
CA GLY A 48 15.98 8.89 6.48
C GLY A 48 16.22 7.45 6.03
N ASP A 49 17.01 6.71 6.80
CA ASP A 49 17.25 5.29 6.54
C ASP A 49 15.93 4.52 6.38
N LEU A 50 15.63 4.04 5.16
CA LEU A 50 14.41 3.29 4.85
C LEU A 50 14.56 1.78 5.13
N SER A 51 15.74 1.33 5.57
CA SER A 51 16.04 -0.10 5.75
C SER A 51 15.18 -0.78 6.81
N GLY A 52 14.66 -0.04 7.79
CA GLY A 52 13.72 -0.53 8.79
C GLY A 52 12.24 -0.19 8.52
N VAL A 53 11.90 0.34 7.34
CA VAL A 53 10.51 0.66 7.00
C VAL A 53 9.87 -0.50 6.23
N TRP A 54 8.66 -0.89 6.65
CA TRP A 54 7.89 -1.98 6.07
C TRP A 54 6.49 -1.52 5.71
N ALA A 55 5.94 -2.06 4.63
CA ALA A 55 4.56 -1.83 4.21
C ALA A 55 3.77 -3.14 4.21
N PHE A 56 2.52 -3.08 4.66
CA PHE A 56 1.63 -4.22 4.83
C PHE A 56 0.26 -3.94 4.23
N VAL A 57 -0.22 -4.86 3.42
CA VAL A 57 -1.57 -4.84 2.84
C VAL A 57 -2.55 -5.55 3.76
N SER A 58 -3.68 -4.91 3.96
CA SER A 58 -4.86 -5.44 4.64
C SER A 58 -6.10 -5.20 3.80
N LEU A 59 -7.13 -6.01 4.03
CA LEU A 59 -8.43 -5.94 3.41
C LEU A 59 -9.45 -5.52 4.46
N THR A 60 -10.27 -4.53 4.14
CA THR A 60 -11.32 -4.01 5.03
C THR A 60 -12.69 -4.06 4.35
N THR A 61 -13.74 -3.87 5.13
CA THR A 61 -15.07 -3.54 4.60
C THR A 61 -15.02 -2.22 3.80
N PRO A 62 -15.99 -1.98 2.89
CA PRO A 62 -16.01 -0.78 2.05
C PRO A 62 -16.00 0.55 2.82
N ASP A 63 -16.67 0.54 3.98
CA ASP A 63 -16.79 1.64 4.95
C ASP A 63 -15.61 1.75 5.91
N MET A 64 -14.67 0.81 5.87
CA MET A 64 -13.49 0.71 6.73
C MET A 64 -13.78 0.49 8.22
N GLU A 65 -15.01 0.15 8.60
CA GLU A 65 -15.35 -0.13 10.00
C GLU A 65 -14.70 -1.42 10.51
N GLN A 66 -14.43 -2.39 9.63
CA GLN A 66 -13.89 -3.69 10.01
C GLN A 66 -12.68 -4.09 9.16
N SER A 67 -11.63 -4.57 9.83
CA SER A 67 -10.52 -5.27 9.19
C SER A 67 -10.91 -6.72 8.96
N LEU A 68 -10.88 -7.18 7.72
CA LEU A 68 -11.26 -8.52 7.32
C LEU A 68 -10.05 -9.45 7.23
N ALA A 69 -8.94 -8.96 6.66
CA ALA A 69 -7.71 -9.74 6.55
C ALA A 69 -6.47 -8.83 6.67
N PRO A 70 -5.46 -9.19 7.49
CA PRO A 70 -5.51 -10.20 8.56
C PRO A 70 -6.63 -9.90 9.60
N PRO A 71 -7.08 -10.91 10.39
CA PRO A 71 -6.45 -12.23 10.62
C PRO A 71 -6.86 -13.34 9.64
N ARG A 72 -7.83 -13.11 8.75
CA ARG A 72 -8.27 -14.12 7.77
C ARG A 72 -7.20 -14.37 6.69
N THR A 73 -6.27 -15.27 6.96
CA THR A 73 -5.18 -15.65 6.04
C THR A 73 -5.68 -16.47 4.85
N ASP A 74 -6.91 -16.98 4.91
CA ASP A 74 -7.62 -17.64 3.82
C ASP A 74 -8.19 -16.62 2.82
N LEU A 75 -8.61 -15.45 3.29
CA LEU A 75 -9.27 -14.43 2.47
C LEU A 75 -8.28 -13.66 1.60
N LEU A 76 -7.24 -13.08 2.21
CA LEU A 76 -6.18 -12.34 1.53
C LEU A 76 -4.88 -13.15 1.57
N ARG A 77 -4.42 -13.62 0.41
CA ARG A 77 -3.20 -14.43 0.25
C ARG A 77 -2.21 -13.72 -0.66
N GLY A 78 -0.99 -14.25 -0.73
CA GLY A 78 0.11 -13.71 -1.53
C GLY A 78 1.12 -12.95 -0.70
N ARG A 79 1.91 -12.08 -1.35
CA ARG A 79 2.88 -11.23 -0.67
C ARG A 79 2.22 -9.97 -0.14
N THR A 80 1.67 -10.07 1.07
CA THR A 80 0.96 -8.97 1.74
C THR A 80 1.86 -8.04 2.54
N ALA A 81 3.16 -8.29 2.57
CA ALA A 81 4.15 -7.46 3.24
C ALA A 81 5.36 -7.27 2.31
N ASP A 82 5.93 -6.07 2.31
CA ASP A 82 7.12 -5.76 1.54
C ASP A 82 7.99 -4.71 2.26
N SER A 83 9.29 -4.75 1.97
CA SER A 83 10.23 -3.72 2.42
C SER A 83 10.16 -2.49 1.52
N ILE A 84 10.61 -1.33 2.01
CA ILE A 84 10.71 -0.15 1.16
C ILE A 84 12.00 -0.19 0.32
N HIS A 85 11.84 -0.15 -1.00
CA HIS A 85 12.93 -0.18 -1.97
C HIS A 85 13.28 1.24 -2.44
N PRO A 86 14.52 1.73 -2.20
CA PRO A 86 14.93 3.04 -2.67
C PRO A 86 15.10 3.05 -4.21
N ILE A 87 14.77 4.18 -4.81
CA ILE A 87 15.05 4.46 -6.23
C ILE A 87 16.35 5.27 -6.27
N ASN A 88 17.41 4.65 -6.82
CA ASN A 88 18.74 5.26 -6.87
C ASN A 88 18.99 6.10 -8.14
N GLU A 89 17.97 6.26 -8.99
CA GLU A 89 18.07 7.01 -10.24
C GLU A 89 17.64 8.46 -10.03
N GLU A 90 18.39 9.40 -10.63
CA GLU A 90 18.01 10.81 -10.67
C GLU A 90 16.69 10.95 -11.43
N GLN A 91 15.63 11.31 -10.72
CA GLN A 91 14.33 11.59 -11.34
C GLN A 91 14.21 13.10 -11.61
N ASP A 92 14.14 13.46 -12.88
CA ASP A 92 13.79 14.81 -13.30
C ASP A 92 12.29 15.05 -13.06
N GLY A 93 11.95 15.92 -12.10
CA GLY A 93 10.57 16.30 -11.82
C GLY A 93 10.41 17.14 -10.56
N GLU A 94 9.29 17.85 -10.45
CA GLU A 94 8.95 18.70 -9.30
C GLU A 94 8.74 17.89 -8.01
N ARG A 95 8.47 16.58 -8.14
CA ARG A 95 8.29 15.61 -7.04
C ARG A 95 8.92 14.26 -7.39
N PRO A 96 10.22 14.07 -7.17
CA PRO A 96 10.86 12.78 -7.43
C PRO A 96 10.25 11.70 -6.51
N THR A 97 10.00 10.52 -7.09
CA THR A 97 9.72 9.31 -6.33
C THR A 97 11.05 8.78 -5.81
N LEU A 98 11.14 8.65 -4.49
CA LEU A 98 12.35 8.30 -3.79
C LEU A 98 12.41 6.81 -3.43
N ALA A 99 11.26 6.17 -3.24
CA ALA A 99 11.18 4.76 -2.92
C ALA A 99 9.82 4.16 -3.28
N TYR A 100 9.74 2.83 -3.29
CA TYR A 100 8.51 2.09 -3.55
C TYR A 100 8.40 0.80 -2.73
N ALA A 101 7.20 0.27 -2.61
CA ALA A 101 6.91 -1.09 -2.13
C ALA A 101 5.94 -1.76 -3.10
N THR A 102 6.09 -3.07 -3.31
CA THR A 102 5.35 -3.84 -4.31
C THR A 102 4.71 -5.08 -3.70
N PHE A 103 3.40 -5.21 -3.84
CA PHE A 103 2.63 -6.37 -3.40
C PHE A 103 2.19 -7.17 -4.63
N SER A 104 2.92 -8.26 -4.88
CA SER A 104 2.67 -9.20 -5.97
C SER A 104 2.01 -10.48 -5.45
N ASP A 105 1.51 -11.31 -6.38
CA ASP A 105 0.88 -12.59 -6.09
C ASP A 105 -0.35 -12.49 -5.18
N ILE A 106 -0.97 -11.30 -5.10
CA ILE A 106 -2.12 -11.05 -4.24
C ILE A 106 -3.34 -11.80 -4.78
N VAL A 107 -4.00 -12.54 -3.90
CA VAL A 107 -5.25 -13.26 -4.19
C VAL A 107 -6.28 -12.90 -3.13
N ILE A 108 -7.49 -12.52 -3.56
CA ILE A 108 -8.65 -12.37 -2.68
C ILE A 108 -9.63 -13.49 -2.99
N SER A 109 -9.89 -14.34 -2.01
CA SER A 109 -10.47 -15.66 -2.27
C SER A 109 -11.99 -15.69 -2.30
N GLU A 110 -12.64 -14.70 -1.70
CA GLU A 110 -14.10 -14.65 -1.61
C GLU A 110 -14.65 -13.47 -2.41
N PRO A 111 -15.76 -13.66 -3.14
CA PRO A 111 -16.48 -12.55 -3.74
C PRO A 111 -17.03 -11.58 -2.69
N GLY A 112 -17.08 -10.30 -3.04
CA GLY A 112 -17.56 -9.25 -2.15
C GLY A 112 -17.05 -7.86 -2.55
N GLN A 113 -17.46 -6.86 -1.78
CA GLN A 113 -16.93 -5.50 -1.91
C GLN A 113 -15.91 -5.24 -0.82
N TYR A 114 -14.75 -4.74 -1.23
CA TYR A 114 -13.65 -4.53 -0.32
C TYR A 114 -12.96 -3.20 -0.56
N ARG A 115 -12.19 -2.80 0.44
CA ARG A 115 -11.19 -1.75 0.31
C ARG A 115 -9.85 -2.28 0.77
N LEU A 116 -8.80 -1.90 0.05
CA LEU A 116 -7.43 -2.25 0.40
C LEU A 116 -6.83 -1.13 1.26
N LYS A 117 -6.20 -1.51 2.35
CA LYS A 117 -5.49 -0.61 3.26
C LYS A 117 -4.02 -1.00 3.34
N VAL A 118 -3.14 -0.06 3.02
CA VAL A 118 -1.69 -0.22 3.18
C VAL A 118 -1.26 0.47 4.47
N ASN A 119 -0.77 -0.32 5.42
CA ASN A 119 -0.20 0.14 6.68
C ASN A 119 1.31 0.23 6.51
N ILE A 120 1.92 1.29 7.01
CA ILE A 120 3.37 1.50 6.93
C ILE A 120 3.90 1.58 8.36
N ILE A 121 4.96 0.83 8.63
CA ILE A 121 5.58 0.75 9.96
C ILE A 121 7.05 1.11 9.80
N ASP A 122 7.46 2.17 10.50
CA ASP A 122 8.86 2.52 10.64
C ASP A 122 9.42 1.85 11.90
N MET A 123 10.33 0.91 11.71
CA MET A 123 11.01 0.21 12.81
C MET A 123 12.34 0.88 13.18
N ASN A 124 12.82 1.87 12.42
CA ASN A 124 14.11 2.52 12.70
C ASN A 124 14.09 3.33 13.99
N SER A 125 12.93 3.92 14.33
CA SER A 125 12.72 4.64 15.60
C SER A 125 12.99 3.77 16.83
N ALA A 126 12.89 2.45 16.71
CA ALA A 126 13.17 1.52 17.81
C ALA A 126 14.67 1.34 18.10
N PHE A 127 15.56 1.67 17.15
CA PHE A 127 16.99 1.40 17.26
C PHE A 127 17.85 2.63 17.58
N LEU A 128 17.29 3.85 17.53
CA LEU A 128 18.03 5.12 17.70
C LEU A 128 18.25 5.56 19.17
N GLY A 129 18.02 4.69 20.14
CA GLY A 129 18.66 4.80 21.47
C GLY A 129 18.14 5.88 22.43
N GLU A 130 17.20 6.74 22.05
CA GLU A 130 16.58 7.70 22.96
C GLU A 130 15.17 7.23 23.37
N SER A 131 15.13 6.48 24.49
CA SER A 131 13.94 6.04 25.24
C SER A 131 13.00 5.04 24.54
N GLU A 132 13.00 3.77 24.97
CA GLU A 132 11.93 2.77 24.72
C GLU A 132 11.23 2.88 23.35
N GLY A 133 12.01 3.00 22.27
CA GLY A 133 11.46 3.31 20.94
C GLY A 133 10.53 2.20 20.45
N ALA A 134 9.23 2.42 20.52
CA ALA A 134 8.26 1.55 19.87
C ALA A 134 8.32 1.79 18.34
N PRO A 135 8.09 0.75 17.51
CA PRO A 135 7.86 0.94 16.08
C PRO A 135 6.76 1.98 15.86
N THR A 136 7.01 2.92 14.95
CA THR A 136 6.05 3.99 14.64
C THR A 136 5.16 3.56 13.48
N VAL A 137 3.84 3.59 13.68
CA VAL A 137 2.88 3.40 12.59
C VAL A 137 2.71 4.74 11.87
N LEU A 138 3.15 4.80 10.62
CA LEU A 138 2.97 5.96 9.75
C LEU A 138 1.52 6.01 9.22
N PRO A 139 1.05 7.15 8.69
CA PRO A 139 -0.31 7.22 8.14
C PRO A 139 -0.52 6.13 7.07
N CYS A 140 -1.72 5.54 7.06
CA CYS A 140 -2.03 4.46 6.13
C CYS A 140 -2.63 5.02 4.82
N LEU A 141 -2.49 4.25 3.76
CA LEU A 141 -3.12 4.52 2.47
C LEU A 141 -4.33 3.62 2.29
N HIS A 142 -5.32 4.12 1.56
CA HIS A 142 -6.54 3.38 1.26
C HIS A 142 -6.82 3.43 -0.24
N SER A 143 -7.20 2.30 -0.82
CA SER A 143 -7.71 2.26 -2.19
C SER A 143 -9.13 2.82 -2.25
N GLN A 144 -9.65 2.96 -3.47
CA GLN A 144 -11.09 3.00 -3.68
C GLN A 144 -11.72 1.64 -3.35
N VAL A 145 -13.06 1.62 -3.20
CA VAL A 145 -13.80 0.36 -3.10
C VAL A 145 -13.72 -0.36 -4.45
N PHE A 146 -13.51 -1.67 -4.42
CA PHE A 146 -13.50 -2.53 -5.60
C PHE A 146 -14.32 -3.79 -5.37
N ASP A 147 -14.80 -4.37 -6.46
CA ASP A 147 -15.60 -5.59 -6.47
C ASP A 147 -14.71 -6.81 -6.71
N VAL A 148 -14.87 -7.83 -5.88
CA VAL A 148 -14.37 -9.18 -6.13
C VAL A 148 -15.56 -10.00 -6.59
N VAL A 149 -15.52 -10.52 -7.80
CA VAL A 149 -16.60 -11.32 -8.37
C VAL A 149 -16.19 -12.78 -8.48
N GLU A 150 -17.15 -13.68 -8.50
CA GLU A 150 -16.89 -15.08 -8.86
C GLU A 150 -16.20 -15.14 -10.22
N ASP A 151 -15.14 -15.95 -10.30
CA ASP A 151 -14.49 -16.27 -11.57
C ASP A 151 -15.48 -17.03 -12.45
N THR A 152 -16.19 -16.29 -13.30
CA THR A 152 -17.30 -16.83 -14.08
C THR A 152 -16.78 -17.30 -15.44
N GLU A 153 -15.91 -18.31 -15.44
CA GLU A 153 -15.59 -19.13 -16.62
C GLU A 153 -15.41 -20.63 -16.30
N GLN A 154 -16.54 -21.31 -16.02
CA GLN A 154 -16.85 -22.61 -16.64
C GLN A 154 -18.36 -22.95 -16.51
N ALA A 155 -19.22 -22.02 -16.90
CA ALA A 155 -20.57 -22.37 -17.35
C ALA A 155 -20.55 -22.48 -18.88
N SER A 156 -20.66 -23.71 -19.38
CA SER A 156 -21.16 -24.04 -20.73
C SER A 156 -20.49 -23.35 -21.93
N CYS A 157 -19.31 -23.83 -22.36
CA CYS A 157 -19.11 -23.94 -23.81
C CYS A 157 -19.82 -25.22 -24.25
N GLY A 158 -20.95 -25.04 -24.93
CA GLY A 158 -21.84 -26.11 -25.37
C GLY A 158 -21.09 -27.13 -26.22
N LYS A 159 -21.17 -28.40 -25.82
CA LYS A 159 -21.11 -29.50 -26.78
C LYS A 159 -22.41 -29.43 -27.59
N GLU A 160 -22.39 -28.71 -28.70
CA GLU A 160 -23.33 -28.97 -29.77
C GLU A 160 -22.71 -30.03 -30.70
N LEU A 161 -23.36 -31.20 -30.63
CA LEU A 161 -23.38 -32.38 -31.51
C LEU A 161 -22.37 -32.48 -32.67
#